data_AF-S4MCQ1-F1
#
_entry.id   AF-S4MCQ1-F1
#
_cell.length_a   1.000
_cell.length_b   1.000
_cell.length_c   1.000
_cell.angle_alpha   90.00
_cell.angle_beta   90.00
_cell.angle_gamma   90.00
#
_symmetry.space_group_name_H-M   'P 1'
#
loop_
_entity.id
_entity.type
_entity.pdbx_description
1 polymer ?
#
loop_
_entity_poly.entity_id
_entity_poly.type
_entity_poly.pdbx_seq_one_letter_code
_entity_poly.pdbx_strand_id
1 'polypeptide(L)'
;MPLDVRPRIAGTAHPGARVTVRDKDDREACATTAAPDGTWACTPGTALRAGVNRLQAVATLNGVSAMSEQIDISVADDGSGQ
;
A
#
# COMPACT_ATOMS: atom_id res chain seq x y z
N MET A 1 -0.63 -22.97 -8.54
CA MET A 1 0.36 -21.97 -9.01
C MET A 1 0.34 -20.85 -8.00
N PRO A 2 1.47 -20.38 -7.43
CA PRO A 2 1.41 -19.38 -6.38
C PRO A 2 0.86 -18.08 -6.97
N LEU A 3 -0.24 -17.60 -6.41
CA LEU A 3 -0.94 -16.43 -6.90
C LEU A 3 -0.14 -15.20 -6.51
N ASP A 4 0.20 -14.41 -7.50
CA ASP A 4 0.89 -13.15 -7.34
C ASP A 4 -0.05 -12.17 -6.62
N VAL A 5 -0.04 -12.21 -5.29
CA VAL A 5 -0.90 -11.39 -4.42
C VAL A 5 -0.35 -9.97 -4.34
N ARG A 6 -0.59 -9.22 -5.42
CA ARG A 6 -0.28 -7.80 -5.56
C ARG A 6 -1.58 -7.00 -5.52
N PRO A 7 -2.15 -6.73 -4.32
CA PRO A 7 -3.30 -5.85 -4.23
C PRO A 7 -2.91 -4.48 -4.76
N ARG A 8 -3.76 -3.91 -5.61
CA ARG A 8 -3.63 -2.50 -6.01
C ARG A 8 -4.05 -1.64 -4.84
N ILE A 9 -3.10 -0.88 -4.30
CA ILE A 9 -3.34 0.03 -3.20
C ILE A 9 -3.62 1.40 -3.80
N ALA A 10 -4.73 2.01 -3.42
CA ALA A 10 -5.12 3.33 -3.88
C ALA A 10 -5.62 4.17 -2.72
N GLY A 11 -5.46 5.47 -2.83
CA GLY A 11 -5.92 6.42 -1.84
C GLY A 11 -5.81 7.86 -2.32
N THR A 12 -5.97 8.76 -1.37
CA THR A 12 -5.83 10.20 -1.58
C THR A 12 -4.74 10.76 -0.69
N ALA A 13 -4.00 11.74 -1.18
CA ALA A 13 -3.00 12.50 -0.44
C ALA A 13 -2.92 13.92 -1.04
N HIS A 14 -2.18 14.81 -0.39
CA HIS A 14 -1.97 16.14 -0.94
C HIS A 14 -1.27 16.06 -2.30
N PRO A 15 -1.68 16.85 -3.31
CA PRO A 15 -1.06 16.85 -4.64
C PRO A 15 0.46 17.03 -4.58
N GLY A 16 1.21 16.16 -5.24
CA GLY A 16 2.68 16.16 -5.21
C GLY A 16 3.31 15.62 -3.93
N ALA A 17 2.52 15.11 -2.97
CA ALA A 17 3.05 14.44 -1.80
C ALA A 17 3.68 13.09 -2.17
N ARG A 18 4.81 12.77 -1.54
CA ARG A 18 5.46 11.46 -1.66
C ARG A 18 4.74 10.46 -0.75
N VAL A 19 4.06 9.49 -1.35
CA VAL A 19 3.34 8.44 -0.63
C VAL A 19 4.21 7.19 -0.55
N THR A 20 4.51 6.73 0.65
CA THR A 20 5.21 5.48 0.93
C THR A 20 4.26 4.53 1.63
N VAL A 21 4.00 3.37 1.04
CA VAL A 21 3.19 2.33 1.66
C VAL A 21 4.09 1.31 2.34
N ARG A 22 3.82 1.07 3.62
CA ARG A 22 4.53 0.14 4.48
C ARG A 22 3.62 -1.00 4.91
N ASP A 23 4.20 -2.18 5.04
CA ASP A 23 3.55 -3.36 5.61
C ASP A 23 3.69 -3.40 7.16
N LYS A 24 3.06 -4.38 7.81
CA LYS A 24 3.07 -4.60 9.27
C LYS A 24 4.47 -4.71 9.88
N ASP A 25 5.46 -5.11 9.09
CA ASP A 25 6.88 -5.20 9.47
C ASP A 25 7.66 -3.89 9.19
N ASP A 26 6.97 -2.76 8.97
CA ASP A 26 7.53 -1.45 8.60
C ASP A 26 8.34 -1.45 7.28
N ARG A 27 8.21 -2.52 6.49
CA ARG A 27 8.87 -2.67 5.20
C ARG A 27 8.13 -1.88 4.13
N GLU A 28 8.88 -1.13 3.32
CA GLU A 28 8.33 -0.47 2.12
C GLU A 28 7.79 -1.53 1.15
N ALA A 29 6.47 -1.57 1.01
CA ALA A 29 5.80 -2.40 0.03
C ALA A 29 5.86 -1.73 -1.36
N CYS A 30 5.63 -0.42 -1.39
CA CYS A 30 5.78 0.41 -2.57
C CYS A 30 5.83 1.90 -2.23
N ALA A 31 6.28 2.72 -3.18
CA ALA A 31 6.25 4.18 -3.06
C ALA A 31 5.77 4.81 -4.36
N THR A 32 5.01 5.89 -4.25
CA THR A 32 4.49 6.66 -5.38
C THR A 32 4.39 8.15 -5.01
N THR A 33 4.01 8.99 -5.96
CA THR A 33 3.71 10.40 -5.72
C THR A 33 2.25 10.66 -6.07
N ALA A 34 1.57 11.43 -5.23
CA ALA A 34 0.19 11.80 -5.47
C ALA A 34 0.07 12.69 -6.71
N ALA A 35 -0.92 12.38 -7.54
CA ALA A 35 -1.26 13.13 -8.73
C ALA A 35 -1.69 14.57 -8.38
N PRO A 36 -1.76 15.49 -9.37
CA PRO A 36 -2.27 16.85 -9.18
C PRO A 36 -3.69 16.91 -8.57
N ASP A 37 -4.51 15.90 -8.87
CA ASP A 37 -5.86 15.73 -8.31
C ASP A 37 -5.86 15.11 -6.90
N GLY A 38 -4.69 14.86 -6.31
CA GLY A 38 -4.52 14.25 -4.99
C GLY A 38 -4.74 12.74 -4.94
N THR A 39 -5.06 12.11 -6.08
CA THR A 39 -5.20 10.65 -6.15
C THR A 39 -3.84 9.96 -6.29
N TRP A 40 -3.70 8.79 -5.69
CA TRP A 40 -2.52 7.96 -5.88
C TRP A 40 -2.91 6.50 -5.95
N ALA A 41 -2.14 5.74 -6.72
CA ALA A 41 -2.24 4.29 -6.79
C ALA A 41 -0.84 3.70 -6.88
N CYS A 42 -0.67 2.56 -6.24
CA CYS A 42 0.61 1.91 -6.10
C CYS A 42 0.41 0.40 -6.01
N THR A 43 1.24 -0.35 -6.72
CA THR A 43 1.22 -1.81 -6.70
C THR A 43 2.52 -2.28 -6.06
N PRO A 44 2.48 -3.11 -5.01
CA PRO A 44 3.69 -3.66 -4.41
C PRO A 44 4.58 -4.35 -5.45
N GLY A 45 5.88 -4.06 -5.45
CA GLY A 45 6.83 -4.78 -6.30
C GLY A 45 7.11 -6.19 -5.76
N THR A 46 7.05 -6.33 -4.43
CA THR A 46 7.28 -7.58 -3.70
C THR A 46 5.95 -8.22 -3.33
N ALA A 47 5.85 -9.55 -3.43
CA ALA A 47 4.70 -10.28 -2.94
C ALA A 47 4.50 -10.01 -1.46
N LEU A 48 3.32 -9.50 -1.09
CA LEU A 48 2.91 -9.49 0.30
C LEU A 48 2.71 -10.93 0.75
N ARG A 49 3.01 -11.23 2.00
CA ARG A 49 2.85 -12.59 2.52
C ARG A 49 1.36 -12.92 2.57
N ALA A 50 0.96 -14.16 2.27
CA ALA A 50 -0.43 -14.56 2.47
C ALA A 50 -0.83 -14.44 3.95
N GLY A 51 -2.09 -14.06 4.21
CA GLY A 51 -2.63 -13.82 5.54
C GLY A 51 -2.99 -12.36 5.83
N VAL A 52 -3.24 -12.06 7.11
CA VAL A 52 -3.56 -10.70 7.56
C VAL A 52 -2.29 -9.84 7.49
N ASN A 53 -2.29 -8.88 6.57
CA ASN A 53 -1.27 -7.85 6.45
C ASN A 53 -1.88 -6.52 6.84
N ARG A 54 -1.02 -5.60 7.28
CA ARG A 54 -1.45 -4.30 7.77
C ARG A 54 -0.70 -3.25 7.00
N LEU A 55 -1.41 -2.54 6.15
CA LEU A 55 -0.80 -1.53 5.30
C LEU A 55 -1.00 -0.16 5.94
N GLN A 56 0.08 0.62 5.97
CA GLN A 56 0.08 2.01 6.37
C GLN A 56 0.70 2.84 5.24
N ALA A 57 -0.05 3.82 4.74
CA ALA A 57 0.47 4.79 3.79
C ALA A 57 0.90 6.07 4.51
N VAL A 58 2.11 6.54 4.22
CA VAL A 58 2.70 7.76 4.78
C VAL A 58 2.93 8.74 3.64
N ALA A 59 2.25 9.87 3.65
CA ALA A 59 2.38 10.93 2.67
C ALA A 59 3.26 12.06 3.23
N THR A 60 4.38 12.38 2.57
CA THR A 60 5.28 13.47 2.96
C THR A 60 5.28 14.57 1.91
N LEU A 61 5.00 15.80 2.33
CA LEU A 61 4.98 16.99 1.48
C LEU A 61 5.66 18.16 2.20
N ASN A 62 6.69 18.77 1.57
CA ASN A 62 7.42 19.91 2.14
C ASN A 62 7.91 19.69 3.60
N GLY A 63 8.29 18.47 3.95
CA GLY A 63 8.72 18.12 5.31
C GLY A 63 7.59 17.80 6.30
N VAL A 64 6.33 17.94 5.90
CA VAL A 64 5.16 17.52 6.69
C VAL A 64 4.76 16.11 6.28
N SER A 65 4.69 15.20 7.24
CA SER A 65 4.23 13.83 7.03
C SER A 65 2.82 13.61 7.60
N ALA A 66 1.95 12.98 6.81
CA ALA A 66 0.63 12.53 7.20
C ALA A 66 0.56 11.01 7.09
N MET A 67 0.16 10.34 8.16
CA MET A 67 -0.05 8.89 8.16
C MET A 67 -1.52 8.60 7.91
N SER A 68 -1.79 7.59 7.10
CA SER A 68 -3.13 7.06 6.89
C SER A 68 -3.51 6.17 8.08
N GLU A 69 -4.80 5.87 8.21
CA GLU A 69 -5.23 4.77 9.08
C GLU A 69 -4.58 3.45 8.62
N GLN A 70 -4.30 2.58 9.58
CA GLN A 70 -3.81 1.24 9.27
C GLN A 70 -4.97 0.44 8.69
N ILE A 71 -4.81 -0.05 7.47
CA ILE A 71 -5.79 -0.90 6.82
C ILE A 71 -5.34 -2.35 6.99
N ASP A 72 -6.12 -3.13 7.73
CA ASP A 72 -5.95 -4.58 7.80
C ASP A 72 -6.50 -5.18 6.51
N ILE A 73 -5.60 -5.72 5.69
CA ILE A 73 -5.94 -6.44 4.47
C ILE A 73 -5.68 -7.93 4.66
N SER A 74 -6.70 -8.74 4.42
CA SER A 74 -6.54 -10.19 4.34
C SER A 74 -6.10 -10.53 2.92
N VAL A 75 -4.81 -10.80 2.75
CA VAL A 75 -4.30 -11.37 1.51
C VAL A 75 -4.76 -12.83 1.48
N ALA A 76 -5.82 -13.09 0.73
CA ALA A 76 -6.25 -14.46 0.47
C ALA A 76 -5.10 -15.17 -0.26
N ASP A 77 -4.50 -16.16 0.41
CA ASP A 77 -4.00 -17.32 -0.33
C ASP A 77 -5.22 -17.81 -1.11
N ASP A 78 -5.22 -17.73 -2.44
CA ASP A 78 -6.28 -18.39 -3.23
C ASP A 78 -6.06 -19.90 -3.15
N GLY A 79 -6.28 -20.44 -1.95
CA GLY A 79 -6.66 -21.81 -1.71
C GLY A 79 -8.17 -21.92 -1.87
N SER A 80 -8.69 -21.61 -3.05
CA SER A 80 -10.02 -22.10 -3.43
C SER A 80 -9.89 -23.57 -3.78
N GLY A 81 -9.88 -24.42 -2.74
CA GLY A 81 -10.26 -25.81 -2.87
C GLY A 81 -11.73 -25.88 -3.27
N GLN A 82 -11.98 -26.31 -4.51
CA GLN A 82 -13.16 -27.06 -4.93
C GLN A 82 -12.70 -28.14 -5.90
#